data_AF-A0A8J6S0B2-F1
#
_entry.id   AF-A0A8J6S0B2-F1
#
_cell.length_a   1.000
_cell.length_b   1.000
_cell.length_c   1.000
_cell.angle_alpha   90.00
_cell.angle_beta   90.00
_cell.angle_gamma   90.00
#
_symmetry.space_group_name_H-M   'P 1'
#
loop_
_entity.id
_entity.type
_entity.pdbx_description
1 polymer ?
#
loop_
_entity_poly.entity_id
_entity_poly.type
_entity_poly.pdbx_seq_one_letter_code
_entity_poly.pdbx_strand_id
1 'polypeptide(L)'
;MKFFDLLLFRIASAFSIIPNIESWLIALSLVFITAIVCLTLGLPSGFLKISKPNLPIHKLISAAVVCFFFPGVAEELIFRVIPLPHITENVSINTYLIWVVLSLFAYVIVHPLNGLTFYKRALPVFTRPVFLVSVSVLGTACTVSYLQSGSIWTAVIIHWSIVVSWLFIFNGYQELNPKKTLRSS
;
A
#
# COMPACT_ATOMS: atom_id res chain seq x y z
N MET A 1 -14.83 2.16 -26.80
CA MET A 1 -14.64 3.27 -25.83
C MET A 1 -13.26 3.89 -26.09
N LYS A 2 -13.12 5.23 -26.14
CA LYS A 2 -11.78 5.83 -26.27
C LYS A 2 -11.01 5.61 -24.96
N PHE A 3 -9.68 5.59 -25.02
CA PHE A 3 -8.83 5.35 -23.85
C PHE A 3 -9.13 6.31 -22.68
N PHE A 4 -9.36 7.59 -22.97
CA PHE A 4 -9.70 8.58 -21.95
C PHE A 4 -11.06 8.32 -21.29
N ASP A 5 -12.08 7.96 -22.07
CA ASP A 5 -13.40 7.62 -21.55
C ASP A 5 -13.34 6.40 -20.63
N LEU A 6 -12.50 5.41 -20.97
CA LEU A 6 -12.25 4.23 -20.13
C LEU A 6 -11.64 4.61 -18.79
N LEU A 7 -10.60 5.46 -18.79
CA LEU A 7 -9.96 5.90 -17.55
C LEU A 7 -10.92 6.69 -16.66
N LEU A 8 -11.67 7.62 -17.24
CA LEU A 8 -12.69 8.36 -16.50
C LEU A 8 -13.74 7.43 -15.90
N PHE A 9 -14.20 6.44 -16.67
CA PHE A 9 -15.13 5.43 -16.19
C PHE A 9 -14.58 4.66 -14.99
N ARG A 10 -13.34 4.14 -15.08
CA ARG A 10 -12.70 3.40 -13.99
C ARG A 10 -12.59 4.24 -12.72
N ILE A 11 -12.10 5.47 -12.85
CA ILE A 11 -11.92 6.39 -11.72
C ILE A 11 -13.27 6.73 -11.10
N ALA A 12 -14.25 7.18 -11.90
CA ALA A 12 -15.56 7.56 -11.39
C ALA A 12 -16.24 6.37 -10.69
N SER A 13 -16.21 5.19 -11.28
CA SER A 13 -16.83 3.98 -10.72
C SER A 13 -16.16 3.58 -9.41
N ALA A 14 -14.83 3.51 -9.37
CA ALA A 14 -14.09 3.07 -8.20
C ALA A 14 -14.30 3.95 -6.97
N PHE A 15 -14.45 5.26 -7.16
CA PHE A 15 -14.75 6.20 -6.07
C PHE A 15 -16.23 6.21 -5.67
N SER A 16 -17.14 5.91 -6.59
CA SER A 16 -18.58 5.99 -6.35
C SER A 16 -19.15 4.73 -5.69
N ILE A 17 -18.50 3.58 -5.86
CA ILE A 17 -18.96 2.33 -5.25
C ILE A 17 -18.65 2.34 -3.74
N ILE A 18 -19.72 2.35 -2.94
CA ILE A 18 -19.64 2.16 -1.49
C ILE A 18 -19.66 0.64 -1.21
N PRO A 19 -18.61 0.07 -0.60
CA PRO A 19 -18.55 -1.37 -0.35
C PRO A 19 -19.63 -1.81 0.64
N ASN A 20 -20.23 -2.97 0.36
CA ASN A 20 -21.15 -3.62 1.29
C ASN A 20 -20.41 -4.28 2.48
N ILE A 21 -21.17 -4.82 3.43
CA ILE A 21 -20.62 -5.46 4.63
C ILE A 21 -19.70 -6.63 4.27
N GLU A 22 -20.05 -7.45 3.29
CA GLU A 22 -19.22 -8.57 2.83
C GLU A 22 -17.85 -8.10 2.34
N SER A 23 -17.82 -7.06 1.51
CA SER A 23 -16.58 -6.46 1.01
C SER A 23 -15.69 -5.95 2.15
N TRP A 24 -16.29 -5.36 3.19
CA TRP A 24 -15.58 -4.93 4.39
C TRP A 24 -15.08 -6.08 5.26
N LEU A 25 -15.85 -7.16 5.40
CA LEU A 25 -15.41 -8.36 6.12
C LEU A 25 -14.23 -9.02 5.42
N ILE A 26 -14.24 -9.08 4.08
CA ILE A 26 -13.10 -9.59 3.33
C ILE A 26 -11.91 -8.63 3.47
N ALA A 27 -12.11 -7.31 3.38
CA ALA A 27 -11.03 -6.35 3.60
C ALA A 27 -10.40 -6.49 5.00
N LEU A 28 -11.22 -6.67 6.03
CA LEU A 28 -10.76 -6.91 7.40
C LEU A 28 -9.96 -8.22 7.49
N SER A 29 -10.43 -9.29 6.85
CA SER A 29 -9.73 -10.57 6.80
C SER A 29 -8.37 -10.44 6.10
N LEU A 30 -8.31 -9.67 5.01
CA LEU A 30 -7.08 -9.36 4.28
C LEU A 30 -6.09 -8.54 5.12
N VAL A 31 -6.55 -7.61 5.96
CA VAL A 31 -5.70 -6.91 6.93
C VAL A 31 -5.07 -7.92 7.89
N PHE A 32 -5.85 -8.82 8.49
CA PHE A 32 -5.34 -9.81 9.43
C PHE A 32 -4.34 -10.77 8.78
N ILE A 33 -4.64 -11.29 7.59
CA ILE A 33 -3.74 -12.17 6.85
C ILE A 33 -2.44 -11.44 6.52
N THR A 34 -2.53 -10.20 5.99
CA THR A 34 -1.36 -9.37 5.67
C THR A 34 -0.52 -9.10 6.91
N ALA A 35 -1.15 -8.76 8.04
CA ALA A 35 -0.48 -8.51 9.30
C ALA A 35 0.23 -9.77 9.81
N ILE A 36 -0.43 -10.94 9.80
CA ILE A 36 0.18 -12.21 10.22
C ILE A 36 1.42 -12.50 9.37
N VAL A 37 1.33 -12.44 8.05
CA VAL A 37 2.47 -12.70 7.15
C VAL A 37 3.59 -11.69 7.36
N CYS A 38 3.28 -10.41 7.52
CA CYS A 38 4.29 -9.40 7.76
C CYS A 38 4.96 -9.56 9.14
N LEU A 39 4.22 -9.98 10.17
CA LEU A 39 4.75 -10.21 11.51
C LEU A 39 5.66 -11.44 11.55
N THR A 40 5.25 -12.55 10.91
CA THR A 40 6.02 -13.79 10.88
C THR A 40 7.35 -13.63 10.16
N LEU A 41 7.41 -12.79 9.13
CA LEU A 41 8.66 -12.47 8.42
C LEU A 41 9.44 -11.34 9.08
N GLY A 42 8.73 -10.32 9.55
CA GLY A 42 9.30 -9.05 9.98
C GLY A 42 9.93 -9.09 11.37
N LEU A 43 9.33 -9.80 12.33
CA LEU A 43 9.88 -9.89 13.69
C LEU A 43 11.18 -10.71 13.73
N PRO A 44 11.27 -11.93 13.17
CA PRO A 44 12.49 -12.73 13.24
C PRO A 44 13.65 -12.14 12.43
N SER A 45 13.35 -11.43 11.33
CA SER A 45 14.38 -10.73 10.53
C SER A 45 14.88 -9.42 11.16
N GLY A 46 14.32 -9.02 12.30
CA GLY A 46 14.60 -7.73 12.94
C GLY A 46 14.17 -6.52 12.11
N PHE A 47 13.33 -6.71 11.09
CA PHE A 47 12.76 -5.62 10.30
C PHE A 47 11.69 -4.87 11.08
N LEU A 48 10.78 -5.60 11.72
CA LEU A 48 9.77 -5.07 12.62
C LEU A 48 10.27 -5.16 14.06
N LYS A 49 10.22 -4.04 14.77
CA LYS A 49 10.55 -3.89 16.18
C LYS A 49 9.48 -3.02 16.81
N ILE A 50 8.90 -3.48 17.93
CA ILE A 50 7.91 -2.69 18.65
C ILE A 50 8.61 -1.45 19.20
N SER A 51 8.31 -0.30 18.62
CA SER A 51 8.92 0.99 18.99
C SER A 51 8.02 2.13 18.55
N LYS A 52 7.44 2.83 19.53
CA LYS A 52 6.57 3.97 19.27
C LYS A 52 7.39 5.21 18.91
N PRO A 53 6.99 6.01 17.91
CA PRO A 53 7.63 7.28 17.62
C PRO A 53 7.52 8.23 18.82
N ASN A 54 8.61 8.89 19.19
CA ASN A 54 8.59 9.95 20.19
C ASN A 54 8.13 11.27 19.54
N LEU A 55 6.83 11.36 19.23
CA LEU A 55 6.20 12.52 18.62
C LEU A 55 4.95 12.93 19.40
N PRO A 56 4.61 14.22 19.43
CA PRO A 56 3.35 14.68 19.98
C PRO A 56 2.17 14.16 19.13
N ILE A 57 1.02 13.96 19.78
CA ILE A 57 -0.15 13.31 19.16
C ILE A 57 -0.65 14.00 17.88
N HIS A 58 -0.58 15.34 17.80
CA HIS A 58 -0.99 16.08 16.61
C HIS A 58 -0.14 15.74 15.38
N LYS A 59 1.16 15.42 15.56
CA LYS A 59 2.03 14.98 14.46
C LYS A 59 1.72 13.55 14.04
N LEU A 60 1.33 12.68 14.97
CA LEU A 60 0.87 11.33 14.63
C LEU A 60 -0.44 11.38 13.84
N ILE A 61 -1.40 12.20 14.26
CA ILE A 61 -2.66 12.41 13.53
C ILE A 61 -2.36 12.98 12.14
N SER A 62 -1.54 14.02 12.05
CA SER A 62 -1.14 14.61 10.77
C SER A 62 -0.48 13.59 9.86
N ALA A 63 0.45 12.78 10.37
CA ALA A 63 1.09 11.72 9.60
C ALA A 63 0.08 10.66 9.13
N ALA A 64 -0.87 10.24 9.96
CA ALA A 64 -1.91 9.29 9.56
C ALA A 64 -2.81 9.86 8.45
N VAL A 65 -3.21 11.12 8.55
CA VAL A 65 -4.02 11.80 7.51
C VAL A 65 -3.24 11.94 6.22
N VAL A 66 -1.96 12.36 6.29
CA VAL A 66 -1.09 12.42 5.12
C VAL A 66 -0.96 11.05 4.49
N CYS A 67 -0.69 10.00 5.28
CA CYS A 67 -0.59 8.62 4.80
C CYS A 67 -1.88 8.09 4.16
N PHE A 68 -3.05 8.60 4.57
CA PHE A 68 -4.32 8.24 3.94
C PHE A 68 -4.37 8.71 2.49
N PHE A 69 -3.95 9.95 2.21
CA PHE A 69 -3.92 10.48 0.84
C PHE A 69 -2.67 10.02 0.08
N PHE A 70 -1.50 10.07 0.72
CA PHE A 70 -0.18 9.71 0.19
C PHE A 70 0.62 8.92 1.24
N PRO A 71 0.80 7.60 1.08
CA PRO A 71 0.58 6.83 -0.15
C PRO A 71 -0.85 6.36 -0.43
N GLY A 72 -1.74 6.24 0.57
CA GLY A 72 -2.99 5.45 0.47
C GLY A 72 -3.81 5.65 -0.82
N VAL A 73 -4.55 6.75 -0.95
CA VAL A 73 -5.39 7.02 -2.14
C VAL A 73 -4.56 7.10 -3.42
N ALA A 74 -3.43 7.78 -3.39
CA ALA A 74 -2.61 8.01 -4.58
C ALA A 74 -2.05 6.72 -5.19
N GLU A 75 -1.48 5.83 -4.37
CA GLU A 75 -0.93 4.57 -4.85
C GLU A 75 -2.04 3.60 -5.27
N GLU A 76 -3.16 3.53 -4.55
CA GLU A 76 -4.29 2.70 -4.98
C GLU A 76 -4.91 3.19 -6.30
N LEU A 77 -4.97 4.50 -6.52
CA LEU A 77 -5.39 5.06 -7.81
C LEU A 77 -4.42 4.65 -8.94
N ILE A 78 -3.12 4.83 -8.73
CA ILE A 78 -2.07 4.60 -9.74
C ILE A 78 -1.90 3.13 -10.07
N PHE A 79 -1.97 2.24 -9.08
CA PHE A 79 -1.64 0.82 -9.25
C PHE A 79 -2.88 -0.09 -9.28
N ARG A 80 -4.06 0.35 -8.85
CA ARG A 80 -5.27 -0.50 -8.93
C ARG A 80 -6.23 0.10 -9.93
N VAL A 81 -6.74 1.29 -9.66
CA VAL A 81 -7.85 1.86 -10.43
C VAL A 81 -7.50 2.14 -11.89
N ILE A 82 -6.35 2.77 -12.16
CA ILE A 82 -5.94 3.11 -13.52
C ILE A 82 -5.61 1.86 -14.36
N PRO A 83 -4.71 0.96 -13.93
CA PRO A 83 -4.26 -0.15 -14.77
C PRO A 83 -5.24 -1.33 -14.79
N LEU A 84 -5.88 -1.65 -13.66
CA LEU A 84 -6.70 -2.86 -13.57
C LEU A 84 -8.09 -2.64 -14.19
N PRO A 85 -8.61 -3.63 -14.93
CA PRO A 85 -10.01 -3.64 -15.35
C PRO A 85 -10.95 -3.56 -14.15
N HIS A 86 -11.96 -2.71 -14.24
CA HIS A 86 -13.09 -2.68 -13.31
C HIS A 86 -13.92 -3.96 -13.45
N ILE A 87 -14.58 -4.39 -12.37
CA ILE A 87 -15.35 -5.66 -12.32
C ILE A 87 -16.46 -5.76 -13.37
N THR A 88 -16.97 -4.63 -13.83
CA THR A 88 -18.01 -4.55 -14.86
C THR A 88 -17.47 -4.50 -16.29
N GLU A 89 -16.15 -4.46 -16.48
CA GLU A 89 -15.52 -4.51 -17.79
C GLU A 89 -15.44 -5.96 -18.29
N ASN A 90 -15.90 -6.20 -19.51
CA ASN A 90 -15.78 -7.51 -20.15
C ASN A 90 -14.41 -7.63 -20.85
N VAL A 91 -13.41 -8.10 -20.10
CA VAL A 91 -12.05 -8.34 -20.61
C VAL A 91 -11.71 -9.83 -20.58
N SER A 92 -10.85 -10.28 -21.50
CA SER A 92 -10.36 -11.66 -21.45
C SER A 92 -9.56 -11.94 -20.19
N ILE A 93 -9.61 -13.18 -19.69
CA ILE A 93 -8.85 -13.61 -18.51
C ILE A 93 -7.33 -13.38 -18.67
N ASN A 94 -6.81 -13.56 -19.88
CA ASN A 94 -5.39 -13.32 -20.17
C ASN A 94 -5.02 -11.84 -20.00
N THR A 95 -5.84 -10.94 -20.54
CA THR A 95 -5.63 -9.49 -20.39
C THR A 95 -5.70 -9.08 -18.92
N TYR A 96 -6.70 -9.60 -18.21
CA TYR A 96 -6.88 -9.35 -16.79
C TYR A 96 -5.65 -9.77 -15.97
N LEU A 97 -5.17 -11.01 -16.15
CA LEU A 97 -4.01 -11.52 -15.41
C LEU A 97 -2.72 -10.76 -15.74
N ILE A 98 -2.50 -10.39 -17.00
CA ILE A 98 -1.35 -9.58 -17.41
C ILE A 98 -1.33 -8.25 -16.65
N TRP A 99 -2.45 -7.52 -16.61
CA TRP A 99 -2.51 -6.23 -15.92
C TRP A 99 -2.35 -6.36 -14.40
N VAL A 100 -2.90 -7.42 -13.80
CA VAL A 100 -2.67 -7.71 -12.37
C VAL A 100 -1.19 -7.90 -12.08
N VAL A 101 -0.50 -8.74 -12.87
CA VAL A 101 0.93 -9.03 -12.68
C VAL A 101 1.78 -7.78 -12.92
N LEU A 102 1.56 -7.08 -14.03
CA LEU A 102 2.32 -5.87 -14.38
C LEU A 102 2.13 -4.79 -13.32
N SER A 103 0.91 -4.58 -12.86
CA SER A 103 0.64 -3.54 -11.87
C SER A 103 1.22 -3.87 -10.51
N LEU A 104 1.10 -5.13 -10.06
CA LEU A 104 1.71 -5.56 -8.80
C LEU A 104 3.24 -5.44 -8.85
N PHE A 105 3.85 -5.83 -9.98
CA PHE A 105 5.29 -5.68 -10.18
C PHE A 105 5.73 -4.22 -10.15
N ALA A 106 5.00 -3.34 -10.85
CA ALA A 106 5.25 -1.89 -10.84
C ALA A 106 5.11 -1.30 -9.42
N TYR A 107 4.07 -1.70 -8.69
CA TYR A 107 3.83 -1.30 -7.30
C TYR A 107 5.00 -1.69 -6.38
N VAL A 108 5.57 -2.89 -6.54
CA VAL A 108 6.71 -3.32 -5.71
C VAL A 108 7.97 -2.56 -6.11
N ILE A 109 8.27 -2.43 -7.40
CA ILE A 109 9.52 -1.82 -7.89
C ILE A 109 9.57 -0.30 -7.70
N VAL A 110 8.43 0.39 -7.65
CA VAL A 110 8.43 1.83 -7.40
C VAL A 110 9.09 2.17 -6.06
N HIS A 111 9.09 1.25 -5.08
CA HIS A 111 9.71 1.46 -3.78
C HIS A 111 11.23 1.66 -3.88
N PRO A 112 12.04 0.69 -4.35
CA PRO A 112 13.47 0.91 -4.49
C PRO A 112 13.79 2.07 -5.45
N LEU A 113 12.99 2.27 -6.51
CA LEU A 113 13.15 3.43 -7.39
C LEU A 113 12.94 4.77 -6.66
N ASN A 114 11.88 4.89 -5.85
CA ASN A 114 11.64 6.06 -5.01
C ASN A 114 12.78 6.26 -4.01
N GLY A 115 13.31 5.17 -3.43
CA GLY A 115 14.51 5.19 -2.60
C GLY A 115 15.74 5.72 -3.33
N LEU A 116 15.87 5.48 -4.64
CA LEU A 116 17.01 5.97 -5.42
C LEU A 116 16.85 7.44 -5.88
N THR A 117 15.61 7.90 -6.09
CA THR A 117 15.32 9.19 -6.72
C THR A 117 14.79 10.23 -5.75
N PHE A 118 13.53 10.08 -5.29
CA PHE A 118 12.76 11.11 -4.61
C PHE A 118 12.88 11.03 -3.08
N TYR A 119 13.05 9.84 -2.52
CA TYR A 119 13.04 9.56 -1.09
C TYR A 119 14.30 8.82 -0.63
N LYS A 120 15.46 9.40 -0.92
CA LYS A 120 16.81 8.84 -0.67
C LYS A 120 17.02 8.28 0.74
N ARG A 121 16.42 8.90 1.75
CA ARG A 121 16.52 8.43 3.14
C ARG A 121 15.89 7.05 3.37
N ALA A 122 14.91 6.66 2.55
CA ALA A 122 14.24 5.37 2.65
C ALA A 122 14.95 4.26 1.88
N LEU A 123 15.99 4.56 1.09
CA LEU A 123 16.69 3.55 0.30
C LEU A 123 17.10 2.31 1.12
N PRO A 124 17.70 2.44 2.33
CA PRO A 124 18.11 1.28 3.12
C PRO A 124 16.94 0.40 3.59
N VAL A 125 15.71 0.93 3.57
CA VAL A 125 14.48 0.22 3.91
C VAL A 125 13.87 -0.38 2.65
N PHE A 126 13.73 0.44 1.60
CA PHE A 126 13.01 0.11 0.37
C PHE A 126 13.72 -0.93 -0.52
N THR A 127 14.98 -1.25 -0.23
CA THR A 127 15.70 -2.35 -0.90
C THR A 127 15.78 -3.62 -0.06
N ARG A 128 15.30 -3.63 1.18
CA ARG A 128 15.36 -4.82 2.03
C ARG A 128 14.43 -5.90 1.47
N PRO A 129 14.88 -7.15 1.28
CA PRO A 129 14.03 -8.21 0.76
C PRO A 129 12.74 -8.42 1.57
N VAL A 130 12.84 -8.39 2.91
CA VAL A 130 11.66 -8.50 3.79
C VAL A 130 10.67 -7.36 3.60
N PHE A 131 11.14 -6.13 3.40
CA PHE A 131 10.26 -5.00 3.07
C PHE A 131 9.57 -5.22 1.72
N LEU A 132 10.32 -5.64 0.70
CA LEU A 132 9.79 -5.91 -0.64
C LEU A 132 8.74 -7.03 -0.64
N VAL A 133 8.96 -8.08 0.16
CA VAL A 133 7.96 -9.14 0.36
C VAL A 133 6.74 -8.58 1.09
N SER A 134 6.90 -7.81 2.17
CA SER A 134 5.78 -7.18 2.89
C SER A 134 4.94 -6.27 1.99
N VAL A 135 5.57 -5.41 1.17
CA VAL A 135 4.81 -4.59 0.22
C VAL A 135 4.18 -5.45 -0.87
N SER A 136 4.81 -6.52 -1.34
CA SER A 136 4.18 -7.44 -2.31
C SER A 136 2.92 -8.10 -1.74
N VAL A 137 2.95 -8.54 -0.48
CA VAL A 137 1.80 -9.11 0.23
C VAL A 137 0.70 -8.07 0.40
N LEU A 138 1.04 -6.87 0.90
CA LEU A 138 0.09 -5.78 1.03
C LEU A 138 -0.54 -5.42 -0.32
N GLY A 139 0.29 -5.34 -1.36
CA GLY A 139 -0.15 -4.98 -2.69
C GLY A 139 -1.08 -6.01 -3.30
N THR A 140 -0.85 -7.29 -3.01
CA THR A 140 -1.74 -8.39 -3.40
C THR A 140 -3.07 -8.29 -2.67
N ALA A 141 -3.07 -8.04 -1.37
CA ALA A 141 -4.29 -7.86 -0.57
C ALA A 141 -5.14 -6.69 -1.10
N CYS A 142 -4.51 -5.55 -1.39
CA CYS A 142 -5.21 -4.39 -1.97
C CYS A 142 -5.78 -4.71 -3.36
N THR A 143 -5.03 -5.42 -4.20
CA THR A 143 -5.50 -5.86 -5.52
C THR A 143 -6.70 -6.81 -5.41
N VAL A 144 -6.64 -7.84 -4.55
CA VAL A 144 -7.79 -8.74 -4.31
C VAL A 144 -9.01 -7.96 -3.84
N SER A 145 -8.81 -7.03 -2.89
CA SER A 145 -9.90 -6.24 -2.33
C SER A 145 -10.55 -5.29 -3.35
N TYR A 146 -9.75 -4.69 -4.24
CA TYR A 146 -10.27 -3.86 -5.33
C TYR A 146 -11.03 -4.71 -6.35
N LEU A 147 -10.45 -5.83 -6.79
CA LEU A 147 -11.03 -6.66 -7.85
C LEU A 147 -12.37 -7.29 -7.46
N GLN A 148 -12.56 -7.65 -6.18
CA GLN A 148 -13.83 -8.20 -5.70
C GLN A 148 -14.92 -7.14 -5.50
N SER A 149 -14.54 -5.91 -5.13
CA SER A 149 -15.50 -4.88 -4.70
C SER A 149 -15.76 -3.82 -5.77
N GLY A 150 -14.86 -3.67 -6.74
CA GLY A 150 -14.81 -2.54 -7.67
C GLY A 150 -14.48 -1.21 -7.00
N SER A 151 -14.30 -1.16 -5.67
CA SER A 151 -14.17 0.08 -4.90
C SER A 151 -12.72 0.36 -4.51
N ILE A 152 -12.31 1.62 -4.62
CA ILE A 152 -10.98 2.04 -4.13
C ILE A 152 -10.91 2.02 -2.60
N TRP A 153 -12.05 2.18 -1.91
CA TRP A 153 -12.08 2.44 -0.48
C TRP A 153 -11.60 1.27 0.37
N THR A 154 -11.92 0.04 -0.02
CA THR A 154 -11.44 -1.14 0.72
C THR A 154 -9.92 -1.29 0.61
N ALA A 155 -9.37 -1.13 -0.59
CA ALA A 155 -7.93 -1.16 -0.83
C ALA A 155 -7.20 -0.04 -0.07
N VAL A 156 -7.72 1.19 -0.09
CA VAL A 156 -7.14 2.33 0.64
C VAL A 156 -7.11 2.09 2.14
N ILE A 157 -8.18 1.55 2.73
CA ILE A 157 -8.22 1.28 4.17
C ILE A 157 -7.25 0.14 4.55
N ILE A 158 -7.15 -0.91 3.74
CA ILE A 158 -6.15 -1.98 3.95
C ILE A 158 -4.74 -1.38 3.91
N HIS A 159 -4.40 -0.67 2.85
CA HIS A 159 -3.09 -0.01 2.68
C HIS A 159 -2.78 0.90 3.88
N TRP A 160 -3.66 1.87 4.12
CA TRP A 160 -3.49 2.87 5.17
C TRP A 160 -3.30 2.23 6.54
N SER A 161 -4.13 1.25 6.91
CA SER A 161 -4.04 0.58 8.21
C SER A 161 -2.70 -0.13 8.42
N ILE A 162 -2.20 -0.83 7.40
CA ILE A 162 -0.92 -1.56 7.47
C ILE A 162 0.25 -0.57 7.54
N VAL A 163 0.26 0.47 6.70
CA VAL A 163 1.33 1.49 6.70
C VAL A 163 1.37 2.25 8.03
N VAL A 164 0.21 2.71 8.54
CA VAL A 164 0.15 3.43 9.81
C VAL A 164 0.57 2.54 10.98
N SER A 165 0.17 1.27 10.98
CA SER A 165 0.61 0.30 11.99
C SER A 165 2.13 0.11 11.96
N TRP A 166 2.72 -0.01 10.78
CA TRP A 166 4.18 -0.10 10.64
C TRP A 166 4.87 1.17 11.15
N LEU A 167 4.40 2.36 10.76
CA LEU A 167 5.00 3.62 11.17
C LEU A 167 4.92 3.85 12.68
N PHE A 168 3.79 3.54 13.32
CA PHE A 168 3.52 3.96 14.70
C PHE A 168 3.74 2.87 15.75
N ILE A 169 3.70 1.60 15.34
CA ILE A 169 3.84 0.46 16.26
C ILE A 169 5.17 -0.25 16.00
N PHE A 170 5.54 -0.46 14.74
CA PHE A 170 6.68 -1.28 14.34
C PHE A 170 7.82 -0.48 13.68
N ASN A 171 8.41 0.44 14.45
CA ASN A 171 9.63 1.20 14.14
C ASN A 171 9.74 1.90 12.77
N GLY A 172 8.71 1.88 11.92
CA GLY A 172 8.78 2.36 10.55
C GLY A 172 9.09 3.85 10.46
N TYR A 173 8.54 4.65 11.38
CA TYR A 173 8.85 6.08 11.45
C TYR A 173 10.33 6.34 11.71
N GLN A 174 10.94 5.57 12.63
CA GLN A 174 12.34 5.68 13.02
C GLN A 174 13.27 5.22 11.90
N GLU A 175 12.91 4.15 11.20
CA GLU A 175 13.64 3.65 10.02
C GLU A 175 13.65 4.66 8.87
N LEU A 176 12.53 5.37 8.66
CA LEU A 176 12.42 6.40 7.61
C LEU A 176 12.98 7.77 8.03
N ASN A 177 13.17 8.00 9.33
CA ASN A 177 13.71 9.24 9.88
C ASN A 177 14.84 8.92 10.87
N PRO A 178 15.94 8.30 10.41
CA PRO A 178 17.05 7.98 11.28
C PRO A 178 17.60 9.27 11.89
N LYS A 179 17.84 9.27 13.20
CA LYS A 179 18.56 10.36 13.84
C LYS A 179 19.91 10.49 13.13
N LYS A 180 20.27 11.71 12.69
CA LYS A 180 21.66 11.99 12.29
C LYS A 180 22.53 11.60 13.49
N THR A 181 23.30 10.52 13.37
CA THR A 181 24.41 10.29 14.27
C THR A 181 25.34 11.48 14.05
N LEU A 182 25.48 12.31 15.08
CA LEU A 182 26.59 13.25 15.18
C LEU A 182 27.84 12.36 15.16
N ARG A 183 28.44 12.16 13.98
CA ARG A 183 29.81 11.70 13.91
C ARG A 183 30.63 12.85 14.49
N SER A 184 31.01 12.73 15.75
CA SER A 184 32.14 13.46 16.30
C SER A 184 33.35 13.10 15.44
N SER A 185 33.68 14.02 14.52
CA SER A 185 35.00 14.11 13.88
C SER A 185 36.05 14.38 14.94
#